data_AF-A0A382CGD2-F1
#
_entry.id   AF-A0A382CGD2-F1
#
_cell.length_a   1.000
_cell.length_b   1.000
_cell.length_c   1.000
_cell.angle_alpha   90.00
_cell.angle_beta   90.00
_cell.angle_gamma   90.00
#
_symmetry.space_group_name_H-M   'P 1'
#
loop_
_entity.id
_entity.type
_entity.pdbx_description
1 polymer ?
#
loop_
_entity_poly.entity_id
_entity_poly.type
_entity_poly.pdbx_seq_one_letter_code
_entity_poly.pdbx_strand_id
1 'polypeptide(L)'
;CLSDEGVTFIGRPNPELGDGDPVNQPAYVDALVLCAGRSGIVAAMQEFQTSRTGRTPDQIREDNEQFIALSGCLREKGWVVGDPVPNEQGSLGPGDDFRGPDGDLDMDDIRDCISELSLNDDQ
;
A
#
# COMPACT_ATOMS: atom_id res chain seq x y z
N CYS A 1 -28.74 -12.65 3.45
CA CYS A 1 -28.73 -11.57 2.44
C CYS A 1 -29.54 -11.93 1.21
N LEU A 2 -29.11 -12.85 0.33
CA LEU A 2 -29.88 -13.15 -0.90
C LEU A 2 -31.30 -13.64 -0.58
N SER A 3 -31.45 -14.50 0.43
CA SER A 3 -32.75 -14.94 0.94
C SER A 3 -33.61 -13.78 1.47
N ASP A 4 -33.00 -12.72 2.00
CA ASP A 4 -33.71 -11.53 2.48
C ASP A 4 -34.20 -10.65 1.32
N GLU A 5 -33.53 -10.72 0.16
CA GLU A 5 -33.95 -10.11 -1.11
C GLU A 5 -34.93 -11.01 -1.89
N GLY A 6 -35.35 -12.15 -1.32
CA GLY A 6 -36.21 -13.12 -2.01
C GLY A 6 -35.53 -13.87 -3.16
N VAL A 7 -34.20 -13.80 -3.26
CA VAL A 7 -33.39 -14.39 -4.33
C VAL A 7 -32.72 -15.68 -3.84
N THR A 8 -32.81 -16.75 -4.62
CA THR A 8 -32.07 -18.00 -4.36
C THR A 8 -30.77 -17.98 -5.15
N PHE A 9 -29.66 -18.37 -4.52
CA PHE A 9 -28.39 -18.52 -5.23
C PHE A 9 -28.48 -19.68 -6.22
N ILE A 10 -28.40 -19.39 -7.52
CA ILE A 10 -28.51 -20.35 -8.62
C ILE A 10 -27.20 -20.53 -9.38
N GLY A 11 -26.13 -19.84 -8.97
CA GLY A 11 -24.83 -19.89 -9.62
C GLY A 11 -24.17 -18.52 -9.73
N ARG A 12 -22.91 -18.50 -10.17
CA ARG A 12 -22.24 -17.23 -10.52
C ARG A 12 -22.68 -16.80 -11.92
N PRO A 13 -22.75 -15.48 -12.20
CA PRO A 13 -22.95 -15.00 -13.56
C PRO A 13 -21.91 -15.63 -14.50
N ASN A 14 -22.37 -16.12 -15.65
CA ASN A 14 -21.53 -16.74 -16.66
C ASN A 14 -21.90 -16.20 -18.05
N PRO A 15 -21.09 -15.30 -18.63
CA PRO A 15 -21.39 -14.68 -19.92
C PRO A 15 -21.48 -15.68 -21.08
N GLU A 16 -20.91 -16.88 -20.95
CA GLU A 16 -20.98 -17.94 -21.96
C GLU A 16 -22.39 -18.54 -22.13
N LEU A 17 -23.26 -18.39 -21.12
CA LEU A 17 -24.66 -18.85 -21.16
C LEU A 17 -25.61 -17.84 -21.84
N GLY A 18 -25.13 -16.62 -22.12
CA GLY A 18 -25.89 -15.55 -22.75
C GLY A 18 -26.83 -14.79 -21.81
N ASP A 19 -27.26 -13.60 -22.24
CA ASP A 19 -28.02 -12.64 -21.39
C ASP A 19 -29.41 -13.13 -20.96
N GLY A 20 -29.95 -14.15 -21.63
CA GLY A 20 -31.24 -14.75 -21.30
C GLY A 20 -31.17 -15.76 -20.14
N ASP A 21 -29.98 -16.22 -19.76
CA ASP A 21 -29.82 -17.20 -18.68
C ASP A 21 -30.14 -16.55 -17.32
N PRO A 22 -30.91 -17.21 -16.44
CA PRO A 22 -31.21 -16.72 -15.10
C PRO A 22 -29.99 -16.24 -14.29
N VAL A 23 -28.80 -16.85 -14.47
CA VAL A 23 -27.59 -16.41 -13.74
C VAL A 23 -27.02 -15.08 -14.25
N ASN A 24 -27.42 -14.64 -15.44
CA ASN A 24 -26.99 -13.39 -16.06
C ASN A 24 -28.07 -12.30 -16.00
N GLN A 25 -29.26 -12.61 -15.49
CA GLN A 25 -30.33 -11.62 -15.42
C GLN A 25 -29.93 -10.42 -14.54
N PRO A 26 -30.18 -9.17 -14.97
CA PRO A 26 -29.74 -7.98 -14.25
C PRO A 26 -30.19 -7.97 -12.78
N ALA A 27 -31.44 -8.33 -12.49
CA ALA A 27 -31.96 -8.37 -11.13
C ALA A 27 -31.23 -9.38 -10.23
N TYR A 28 -30.76 -10.51 -10.79
CA TYR A 28 -29.98 -11.50 -10.06
C TYR A 28 -28.56 -10.99 -9.79
N VAL A 29 -27.93 -10.37 -10.80
CA VAL A 29 -26.60 -9.75 -10.67
C VAL A 29 -26.62 -8.62 -9.63
N ASP A 30 -27.63 -7.77 -9.67
CA ASP A 30 -27.79 -6.66 -8.72
C ASP A 30 -27.96 -7.17 -7.28
N ALA A 31 -28.74 -8.22 -7.07
CA ALA A 31 -28.89 -8.85 -5.76
C ALA A 31 -27.55 -9.45 -5.25
N LEU A 32 -26.74 -10.05 -6.13
CA LEU A 32 -25.41 -10.54 -5.79
C LEU A 32 -24.47 -9.39 -5.39
N VAL A 33 -24.45 -8.29 -6.16
CA VAL A 33 -23.61 -7.10 -5.89
C VAL A 33 -24.02 -6.45 -4.58
N LEU A 34 -25.32 -6.27 -4.35
CA LEU A 34 -25.87 -5.74 -3.09
C LEU A 34 -25.42 -6.59 -1.89
N CYS A 35 -25.52 -7.91 -2.01
CA CYS A 35 -25.14 -8.81 -0.94
C CYS A 35 -23.63 -8.87 -0.70
N ALA A 36 -22.83 -8.80 -1.76
CA ALA A 36 -21.39 -8.70 -1.66
C ALA A 36 -21.00 -7.41 -0.92
N GLY A 37 -21.64 -6.28 -1.24
CA GLY A 37 -21.46 -5.00 -0.55
C GLY A 37 -21.84 -5.05 0.93
N ARG A 38 -23.01 -5.60 1.27
CA ARG A 38 -23.48 -5.73 2.67
C ARG A 38 -22.57 -6.63 3.52
N SER A 39 -21.97 -7.65 2.92
CA SER A 39 -21.08 -8.58 3.65
C SER A 39 -19.69 -8.00 3.94
N GLY A 40 -19.32 -6.88 3.30
CA GLY A 40 -17.97 -6.32 3.40
C GLY A 40 -16.86 -7.15 2.74
N ILE A 41 -17.19 -8.30 2.13
CA ILE A 41 -16.19 -9.23 1.59
C ILE A 41 -15.39 -8.64 0.43
N VAL A 42 -16.00 -7.77 -0.37
CA VAL A 42 -15.32 -7.09 -1.49
C VAL A 42 -14.29 -6.08 -0.95
N ALA A 43 -14.65 -5.31 0.08
CA ALA A 43 -13.74 -4.40 0.75
C ALA A 43 -12.57 -5.17 1.39
N ALA A 44 -12.85 -6.24 2.13
CA ALA A 44 -11.81 -7.10 2.72
C ALA A 44 -10.89 -7.74 1.68
N MET A 45 -11.43 -8.15 0.51
CA MET A 45 -10.63 -8.68 -0.59
C MET A 45 -9.77 -7.60 -1.27
N GLN A 46 -10.29 -6.38 -1.42
CA GLN A 46 -9.54 -5.25 -1.96
C GLN A 46 -8.43 -4.81 -1.01
N GLU A 47 -8.71 -4.67 0.29
CA GLU A 47 -7.69 -4.39 1.31
C GLU A 47 -6.60 -5.47 1.33
N PHE A 48 -6.99 -6.75 1.23
CA PHE A 48 -6.04 -7.85 1.14
C PHE A 48 -5.18 -7.80 -0.13
N GLN A 49 -5.75 -7.44 -1.28
CA GLN A 49 -5.01 -7.27 -2.54
C GLN A 49 -4.09 -6.05 -2.49
N THR A 50 -4.55 -4.92 -1.96
CA THR A 50 -3.76 -3.70 -1.75
C THR A 50 -2.60 -3.96 -0.80
N SER A 51 -2.81 -4.72 0.28
CA SER A 51 -1.73 -5.10 1.21
C SER A 51 -0.64 -5.99 0.59
N ARG A 52 -0.92 -6.60 -0.57
CA ARG A 52 0.00 -7.49 -1.30
C ARG A 52 0.53 -6.91 -2.59
N THR A 53 -0.08 -5.84 -3.09
CA THR A 53 0.49 -5.04 -4.18
C THR A 53 1.62 -4.24 -3.57
N GLY A 54 2.76 -4.13 -4.28
CA GLY A 54 3.86 -3.25 -3.84
C GLY A 54 3.37 -1.82 -3.60
N ARG A 55 4.23 -0.99 -2.99
CA ARG A 55 3.90 0.40 -2.69
C ARG A 55 3.38 1.14 -3.92
N THR A 56 2.34 1.94 -3.76
CA THR A 56 1.80 2.79 -4.84
C THR A 56 2.82 3.87 -5.23
N PRO A 57 2.71 4.49 -6.42
CA PRO A 57 3.61 5.59 -6.79
C PRO A 57 3.64 6.75 -5.78
N ASP A 58 2.49 7.08 -5.18
CA ASP A 58 2.41 8.11 -4.14
C ASP A 58 3.12 7.69 -2.85
N GLN A 59 2.97 6.43 -2.44
CA GLN A 59 3.70 5.89 -1.29
C GLN A 59 5.21 5.86 -1.55
N ILE A 60 5.65 5.51 -2.76
CA ILE A 60 7.07 5.55 -3.14
C ILE A 60 7.60 6.98 -3.09
N ARG A 61 6.83 7.97 -3.57
CA ARG A 61 7.19 9.38 -3.48
C ARG A 61 7.34 9.83 -2.03
N GLU A 62 6.37 9.52 -1.19
CA GLU A 62 6.37 9.88 0.24
C GLU A 62 7.56 9.24 0.98
N ASP A 63 7.79 7.94 0.78
CA ASP A 63 8.95 7.23 1.32
C ASP A 63 10.28 7.87 0.87
N ASN A 64 10.36 8.26 -0.40
CA ASN A 64 11.56 8.89 -0.96
C ASN A 64 11.82 10.27 -0.34
N GLU A 65 10.78 11.08 -0.14
CA GLU A 65 10.87 12.38 0.52
C GLU A 65 11.36 12.22 1.98
N GLN A 66 10.79 11.27 2.71
CA GLN A 66 11.25 10.93 4.07
C GLN A 66 12.70 10.43 4.09
N PHE A 67 13.08 9.57 3.14
CA PHE A 67 14.44 9.05 3.04
C PHE A 67 15.47 10.16 2.76
N ILE A 68 15.13 11.11 1.89
CA ILE A 68 15.99 12.28 1.59
C ILE A 68 16.18 13.11 2.86
N ALA A 69 15.11 13.39 3.60
CA ALA A 69 15.17 14.17 4.84
C ALA A 69 16.01 13.47 5.91
N LEU A 70 15.82 12.16 6.10
CA LEU A 70 16.61 11.33 7.02
C LEU A 70 18.09 11.34 6.64
N SER A 71 18.40 11.20 5.35
CA SER A 71 19.76 11.25 4.83
C SER A 71 20.42 12.61 5.12
N GLY A 72 19.66 13.70 5.05
CA GLY A 72 20.12 15.04 5.43
C GLY A 72 20.55 15.10 6.90
N CYS A 73 19.65 14.71 7.81
CA CYS A 73 19.92 14.70 9.25
C CYS A 73 21.13 13.82 9.61
N LEU A 74 21.21 12.61 9.05
CA LEU A 74 22.33 11.71 9.32
C LEU A 74 23.67 12.30 8.87
N ARG A 75 23.71 12.96 7.70
CA ARG A 75 24.93 13.64 7.22
C ARG A 75 25.36 14.79 8.14
N GLU A 76 24.41 15.53 8.72
CA GLU A 76 24.71 16.56 9.72
C GLU A 76 25.31 15.97 11.00
N LYS A 77 24.87 14.76 11.38
CA LYS A 77 25.44 13.97 12.49
C LYS A 77 26.77 13.28 12.14
N GLY A 78 27.31 13.49 10.93
CA GLY A 78 28.61 12.97 10.50
C GLY A 78 28.57 11.60 9.85
N TRP A 79 27.38 11.09 9.51
CA TRP A 79 27.26 9.85 8.75
C TRP A 79 27.76 10.01 7.32
N VAL A 80 28.35 8.92 6.80
CA VAL A 80 28.62 8.78 5.38
C VAL A 80 27.38 8.17 4.74
N VAL A 81 26.57 9.01 4.11
CA VAL A 81 25.39 8.63 3.33
C VAL A 81 25.62 9.06 1.87
N GLY A 82 25.78 8.08 0.97
CA GLY A 82 25.91 8.31 -0.47
C GLY A 82 24.65 8.90 -1.07
N ASP A 83 24.75 9.45 -2.28
CA ASP A 83 23.57 9.97 -2.97
C ASP A 83 22.63 8.82 -3.35
N PRO A 84 21.34 8.89 -2.96
CA PRO A 84 20.43 7.77 -3.17
C PRO A 84 20.09 7.63 -4.65
N VAL A 85 20.19 6.40 -5.15
CA VAL A 85 19.84 6.03 -6.52
C VAL A 85 18.52 5.23 -6.51
N PRO A 86 17.52 5.60 -7.32
CA PRO A 86 16.27 4.86 -7.38
C PRO A 86 16.48 3.43 -7.91
N ASN A 87 15.78 2.46 -7.32
CA ASN A 87 15.72 1.10 -7.83
C ASN A 87 14.73 0.97 -9.02
N GLU A 88 14.50 -0.25 -9.52
CA GLU A 88 13.59 -0.52 -10.65
C GLU A 88 12.14 -0.04 -10.40
N GLN A 89 11.73 0.07 -9.14
CA GLN A 89 10.41 0.58 -8.75
C GLN A 89 10.40 2.10 -8.49
N GLY A 90 11.56 2.77 -8.59
CA GLY A 90 11.71 4.20 -8.29
C GLY A 90 11.88 4.52 -6.80
N SER A 91 12.06 3.52 -5.94
CA SER A 91 12.30 3.72 -4.51
C SER A 91 13.77 3.99 -4.22
N LEU A 92 14.03 4.99 -3.37
CA LEU A 92 15.35 5.33 -2.85
C LEU A 92 15.72 4.41 -1.68
N GLY A 93 17.03 4.24 -1.48
CA GLY A 93 17.56 3.49 -0.36
C GLY A 93 19.00 3.89 -0.04
N PRO A 94 19.59 3.29 1.02
CA PRO A 94 20.89 3.68 1.58
C PRO A 94 22.09 3.50 0.63
N GLY A 95 21.95 2.76 -0.47
CA GLY A 95 23.05 2.50 -1.39
C GLY A 95 24.21 1.74 -0.72
N ASP A 96 25.40 1.83 -1.32
CA ASP A 96 26.61 1.15 -0.82
C ASP A 96 27.35 1.95 0.28
N ASP A 97 27.13 3.26 0.33
CA ASP A 97 27.77 4.17 1.26
C ASP A 97 26.79 4.60 2.35
N PHE A 98 26.54 3.73 3.33
CA PHE A 98 25.69 4.04 4.49
C PHE A 98 26.35 3.54 5.77
N ARG A 99 27.07 4.43 6.45
CA ARG A 99 27.85 4.12 7.66
C ARG A 99 27.79 5.28 8.65
N GLY A 100 27.72 4.94 9.93
CA GLY A 100 27.82 5.91 11.01
C GLY A 100 29.23 6.50 11.16
N PRO A 101 29.39 7.49 12.03
CA PRO A 101 30.63 8.24 12.20
C PRO A 101 31.84 7.34 12.57
N ASP A 102 31.58 6.28 13.34
CA ASP A 102 32.58 5.30 13.77
C ASP A 102 32.73 4.11 12.81
N GLY A 103 32.05 4.14 11.66
CA GLY A 103 32.06 3.10 10.64
C GLY A 103 31.00 2.01 10.80
N ASP A 104 30.37 1.91 11.97
CA ASP A 104 29.25 1.01 12.25
C ASP A 104 27.90 1.73 12.15
N LEU A 105 26.81 0.95 12.12
CA LEU A 105 25.45 1.50 12.16
C LEU A 105 25.10 1.90 13.60
N ASP A 106 24.82 3.18 13.82
CA ASP A 106 24.26 3.67 15.08
C ASP A 106 22.73 3.83 14.96
N MET A 107 22.00 3.00 15.72
CA MET A 107 20.53 3.01 15.67
C MET A 107 19.91 4.17 16.46
N ASP A 108 20.66 4.78 17.36
CA ASP A 108 20.17 5.89 18.18
C ASP A 108 20.19 7.18 17.36
N ASP A 109 21.25 7.42 16.58
CA ASP A 109 21.30 8.51 15.60
C ASP A 109 20.14 8.45 14.58
N ILE A 110 19.84 7.24 14.08
CA ILE A 110 18.72 7.02 13.16
C ILE A 110 17.38 7.36 13.83
N ARG A 111 17.17 6.91 15.07
CA ARG A 111 15.93 7.18 15.82
C ARG A 111 15.78 8.66 16.16
N ASP A 112 16.87 9.32 16.51
CA ASP A 112 16.89 10.75 16.80
C ASP A 112 16.48 11.54 15.55
N CYS A 113 17.08 11.24 14.39
CA CYS A 113 16.69 11.87 13.13
C CYS A 113 15.24 11.63 12.74
N ILE A 114 14.73 10.39 12.88
CA ILE A 114 13.31 10.10 12.63
C ILE A 114 12.41 10.92 13.56
N SER A 115 12.78 11.01 14.85
CA SER A 115 12.02 11.76 15.84
C SER A 115 12.04 13.26 15.51
N GLU A 116 13.19 13.83 15.18
CA GLU A 116 13.32 15.23 14.75
C GLU A 116 12.47 15.55 13.52
N LEU A 117 12.45 14.67 12.52
CA LEU A 117 11.64 14.83 11.31
C LEU A 117 10.14 14.78 11.62
N SER A 118 9.70 13.81 12.44
CA SER A 118 8.30 13.71 12.86
C SER A 118 7.80 14.95 13.63
N LEU A 119 8.68 15.60 14.39
CA LEU A 119 8.35 16.82 15.14
C LEU A 119 8.31 18.07 14.25
N ASN A 120 8.98 18.05 13.10
CA ASN A 120 9.02 19.16 12.16
C ASN A 120 7.83 19.15 11.18
N ASP A 121 7.20 17.99 10.94
CA ASP A 121 5.98 17.87 10.13
C ASP A 121 4.71 18.40 10.84
N ASP A 122 4.75 18.55 12.17
CA ASP A 122 3.63 19.02 13.00
C ASP A 122 3.55 20.57 13.15
N GLN A 123 4.31 21.35 12.38
CA GLN A 123 4.36 22.83 12.44
C GLN A 123 3.82 23.56 11.20
#